data_AF-A0A1A9NA58-F1
#
_entry.id   AF-A0A1A9NA58-F1
#
_cell.length_a   1.000
_cell.length_b   1.000
_cell.length_c   1.000
_cell.angle_alpha   90.00
_cell.angle_beta   90.00
_cell.angle_gamma   90.00
#
_symmetry.space_group_name_H-M   'P 1'
#
loop_
_entity.id
_entity.type
_entity.pdbx_description
1 polymer ?
#
loop_
_entity_poly.entity_id
_entity_poly.type
_entity_poly.pdbx_seq_one_letter_code
_entity_poly.pdbx_strand_id
1 'polypeptide(L)'
;MDGTSDFQQVRLGAAAAANAEDAALWRWFSELFEDQRIRWCRAEIGWRVTVDHRHVATELTFDAGIRAAKAKNRCVASAAQAQSKERSS
;
A
#
# COMPACT_ATOMS: atom_id res chain seq x y z
N MET A 1 -30.35 -23.29 16.28
CA MET A 1 -30.33 -22.10 15.40
C MET A 1 -29.01 -21.39 15.65
N ASP A 2 -27.98 -21.72 14.87
CA ASP A 2 -26.62 -21.14 14.97
C ASP A 2 -26.18 -20.74 13.55
N GLY A 3 -26.94 -19.85 12.91
CA GLY A 3 -26.60 -19.30 11.59
C GLY A 3 -26.15 -17.84 11.66
N THR A 4 -26.58 -17.13 12.71
CA THR A 4 -26.24 -15.72 12.94
C THR A 4 -24.83 -15.56 13.54
N SER A 5 -24.37 -16.50 14.38
CA SER A 5 -23.05 -16.46 15.02
C SER A 5 -21.90 -16.57 14.01
N ASP A 6 -22.02 -17.48 13.04
CA ASP A 6 -21.04 -17.67 11.96
C ASP A 6 -20.93 -16.43 11.07
N PHE A 7 -22.05 -15.83 10.68
CA PHE A 7 -22.04 -14.62 9.84
C PHE A 7 -21.43 -13.41 10.56
N GLN A 8 -21.64 -13.28 11.88
CA GLN A 8 -21.00 -12.24 12.69
C GLN A 8 -19.49 -12.50 12.81
N GLN A 9 -19.07 -13.76 13.00
CA GLN A 9 -17.67 -14.14 13.05
C GLN A 9 -16.94 -13.82 11.74
N VAL A 10 -17.55 -14.13 10.59
CA VAL A 10 -17.02 -13.81 9.26
C VAL A 10 -16.88 -12.30 9.06
N ARG A 11 -17.89 -11.52 9.47
CA ARG A 11 -17.84 -10.05 9.38
C ARG A 11 -16.76 -9.44 10.27
N LEU A 12 -16.61 -9.92 11.50
CA LEU A 12 -15.58 -9.46 12.42
C LEU A 12 -14.18 -9.80 11.89
N GLY A 13 -14.00 -10.98 11.30
CA GLY A 13 -12.76 -11.38 10.64
C GLY A 13 -12.41 -10.47 9.46
N ALA A 14 -13.38 -10.17 8.60
CA ALA A 14 -13.18 -9.27 7.46
C ALA A 14 -12.84 -7.83 7.90
N ALA A 15 -13.51 -7.32 8.94
CA ALA A 15 -13.22 -6.01 9.50
C ALA A 15 -11.81 -5.95 10.13
N ALA A 16 -11.42 -7.00 10.85
CA ALA A 16 -10.08 -7.10 11.45
C ALA A 16 -8.99 -7.16 10.37
N ALA A 17 -9.21 -7.91 9.29
CA ALA A 17 -8.29 -7.98 8.16
C ALA A 17 -8.12 -6.60 7.49
N ALA A 18 -9.24 -5.94 7.16
CA ALA A 18 -9.20 -4.60 6.58
C ALA A 18 -8.49 -3.59 7.47
N ASN A 19 -8.75 -3.62 8.79
CA ASN A 19 -8.07 -2.75 9.74
C ASN A 19 -6.58 -3.04 9.86
N ALA A 20 -6.18 -4.31 9.80
CA ALA A 20 -4.76 -4.70 9.81
C ALA A 20 -4.04 -4.21 8.55
N GLU A 21 -4.69 -4.30 7.39
CA GLU A 21 -4.16 -3.78 6.12
C GLU A 21 -4.02 -2.26 6.14
N ASP A 22 -5.02 -1.55 6.67
CA ASP A 22 -5.00 -0.10 6.82
C ASP A 22 -3.91 0.35 7.80
N ALA A 23 -3.80 -0.30 8.97
CA ALA A 23 -2.74 -0.05 9.92
C ALA A 23 -1.35 -0.25 9.30
N ALA A 24 -1.16 -1.31 8.51
CA ALA A 24 0.08 -1.54 7.79
C ALA A 24 0.32 -0.50 6.68
N LEU A 25 -0.72 0.01 6.04
CA LEU A 25 -0.63 1.08 5.04
C LEU A 25 -0.17 2.38 5.69
N TRP A 26 -0.80 2.74 6.81
CA TRP A 26 -0.46 3.92 7.59
C TRP A 26 0.96 3.87 8.14
N ARG A 27 1.41 2.75 8.71
CA ARG A 27 2.80 2.66 9.19
C ARG A 27 3.82 2.90 8.08
N TRP A 28 3.58 2.31 6.91
CA TRP A 28 4.45 2.53 5.75
C TRP A 28 4.40 3.98 5.25
N PHE A 29 3.22 4.59 5.24
CA PHE A 29 3.06 5.98 4.86
C PHE A 29 3.75 6.93 5.85
N SER A 30 3.57 6.72 7.15
CA SER A 30 4.18 7.50 8.22
C SER A 30 5.70 7.47 8.11
N GLU A 31 6.30 6.30 7.96
CA GLU A 31 7.75 6.15 7.78
C GLU A 31 8.27 6.97 6.58
N LEU A 32 7.58 6.90 5.43
CA LEU A 32 7.96 7.68 4.24
C LEU A 32 7.70 9.17 4.37
N PHE A 33 6.67 9.56 5.13
CA PHE A 33 6.33 10.94 5.38
C PHE A 33 7.35 11.60 6.32
N GLU A 34 7.73 10.90 7.40
CA GLU A 34 8.77 11.33 8.34
C GLU A 34 10.12 11.48 7.63
N ASP A 35 10.45 10.57 6.71
CA ASP A 35 11.69 10.62 5.91
C ASP A 35 11.60 11.59 4.71
N GLN A 36 10.46 12.30 4.53
CA GLN A 36 10.17 13.20 3.40
C GLN A 36 10.31 12.58 2.00
N ARG A 37 10.25 11.24 1.90
CA ARG A 37 10.41 10.49 0.66
C ARG A 37 9.13 10.40 -0.17
N ILE A 38 8.00 10.77 0.40
CA ILE A 38 6.70 10.79 -0.30
C ILE A 38 6.27 12.21 -0.64
N ARG A 39 5.85 12.41 -1.89
CA ARG A 39 5.24 13.65 -2.38
C ARG A 39 3.94 13.34 -3.10
N TRP A 40 2.89 14.07 -2.76
CA TRP A 40 1.61 13.99 -3.46
C TRP A 40 1.26 15.34 -4.08
N CYS A 41 0.75 15.31 -5.31
CA CYS A 41 0.24 16.48 -6.00
C CYS A 41 -1.11 16.15 -6.64
N ARG A 42 -2.09 17.05 -6.49
CA ARG A 42 -3.35 16.94 -7.22
C ARG A 42 -3.12 17.40 -8.65
N ALA A 43 -3.32 16.51 -9.62
CA ALA A 43 -3.22 16.79 -11.03
C ALA A 43 -4.60 17.17 -11.61
N GLU A 44 -4.63 17.58 -12.87
CA GLU A 44 -5.87 17.89 -13.60
C GLU A 44 -6.84 16.70 -13.65
N ILE A 45 -6.31 15.48 -13.61
CA ILE A 45 -7.09 14.24 -13.60
C ILE A 45 -6.57 13.33 -12.48
N GLY A 46 -6.94 13.66 -11.24
CA GLY A 46 -6.69 12.81 -10.06
C GLY A 46 -5.49 13.20 -9.20
N TRP A 47 -4.95 12.23 -8.48
CA TRP A 47 -3.88 12.34 -7.51
C TRP A 47 -2.63 11.65 -8.01
N ARG A 48 -1.54 12.41 -8.07
CA ARG A 48 -0.21 11.93 -8.44
C ARG A 48 0.61 11.70 -7.18
N VAL A 49 1.09 10.46 -6.99
CA VAL A 49 1.92 10.07 -5.86
C VAL A 49 3.31 9.69 -6.35
N THR A 50 4.31 10.37 -5.79
CA THR A 50 5.73 10.12 -6.02
C THR A 50 6.34 9.62 -4.71
N VAL A 51 7.07 8.51 -4.76
CA VAL A 51 7.80 7.94 -3.62
C VAL A 51 9.24 7.73 -4.05
N ASP A 52 10.20 8.15 -3.25
CA ASP A 52 11.64 7.95 -3.49
C ASP A 52 12.10 8.53 -4.85
N HIS A 53 11.61 9.74 -5.18
CA HIS A 53 11.81 10.40 -6.48
C HIS A 53 11.31 9.61 -7.71
N ARG A 54 10.68 8.46 -7.51
CA ARG A 54 10.03 7.69 -8.57
C ARG A 54 8.55 8.02 -8.60
N HIS A 55 8.06 8.35 -9.78
CA HIS A 55 6.64 8.49 -10.00
C HIS A 55 5.99 7.11 -9.93
N VAL A 56 5.13 6.89 -8.93
CA VAL A 56 4.65 5.53 -8.64
C VAL A 56 3.22 5.32 -9.12
N ALA A 57 2.31 6.29 -8.97
CA ALA A 57 0.93 6.13 -9.40
C ALA A 57 0.22 7.47 -9.67
N THR A 58 -0.69 7.44 -10.65
CA THR A 58 -1.71 8.47 -10.86
C THR A 58 -3.05 7.79 -10.75
N GLU A 59 -3.83 8.14 -9.73
CA GLU A 59 -5.12 7.52 -9.45
C GLU A 59 -6.20 8.57 -9.19
N LEU A 60 -7.46 8.21 -9.35
CA LEU A 60 -8.58 9.13 -9.15
C LEU A 60 -8.71 9.61 -7.71
N THR A 61 -8.32 8.79 -6.74
CA THR A 61 -8.39 9.11 -5.31
C THR A 61 -7.02 8.99 -4.64
N PHE A 62 -6.82 9.75 -3.57
CA PHE A 62 -5.61 9.69 -2.76
C PHE A 62 -5.37 8.29 -2.20
N ASP A 63 -6.39 7.66 -1.60
CA ASP A 63 -6.29 6.30 -1.05
C ASP A 63 -5.84 5.27 -2.10
N ALA A 64 -6.46 5.30 -3.29
CA ALA A 64 -6.07 4.42 -4.38
C ALA A 64 -4.61 4.66 -4.80
N GLY A 65 -4.18 5.93 -4.88
CA GLY A 65 -2.81 6.30 -5.19
C GLY A 65 -1.80 5.78 -4.17
N ILE A 66 -2.09 5.88 -2.88
CA ILE A 66 -1.23 5.38 -1.79
C ILE A 66 -1.18 3.85 -1.79
N ARG A 67 -2.32 3.17 -1.96
CA ARG A 67 -2.37 1.70 -2.04
C ARG A 67 -1.59 1.18 -3.26
N ALA A 68 -1.77 1.80 -4.43
CA ALA A 68 -1.02 1.49 -5.63
C ALA A 68 0.48 1.76 -5.46
N ALA A 69 0.84 2.85 -4.78
CA ALA A 69 2.24 3.17 -4.49
C ALA A 69 2.91 2.11 -3.61
N LYS A 70 2.24 1.67 -2.53
CA LYS A 70 2.75 0.59 -1.66
C LYS A 70 2.90 -0.73 -2.40
N ALA A 71 1.92 -1.10 -3.23
CA ALA A 71 1.96 -2.32 -4.03
C ALA A 71 3.17 -2.33 -4.99
N LYS A 72 3.41 -1.22 -5.69
CA LYS A 72 4.56 -1.07 -6.59
C LYS A 72 5.89 -1.02 -5.84
N ASN A 73 5.95 -0.36 -4.68
CA ASN A 73 7.15 -0.34 -3.84
C ASN A 73 7.53 -1.75 -3.33
N ARG A 74 6.55 -2.56 -2.93
CA ARG A 74 6.78 -3.97 -2.57
C ARG A 74 7.25 -4.82 -3.73
N CYS A 75 6.72 -4.59 -4.93
CA CYS A 75 7.13 -5.32 -6.13
C CYS A 75 8.61 -5.04 -6.47
N VAL A 76 9.04 -3.76 -6.44
CA VAL A 76 10.43 -3.42 -6.72
C VAL A 76 11.39 -3.87 -5.61
N ALA A 77 10.98 -3.86 -4.34
CA ALA A 77 11.80 -4.40 -3.26
C ALA A 77 12.00 -5.92 -3.41
N SER A 78 10.95 -6.67 -3.77
CA SER A 78 11.02 -8.11 -4.03
C SER A 78 11.86 -8.43 -5.28
N ALA A 79 11.67 -7.69 -6.37
CA ALA A 79 12.43 -7.87 -7.61
C ALA A 79 13.93 -7.51 -7.47
N ALA A 80 14.26 -6.48 -6.69
CA ALA A 80 15.65 -6.11 -6.40
C ALA A 80 16.38 -7.15 -5.54
N GLN A 81 15.65 -7.81 -4.62
CA GLN A 81 16.19 -8.90 -3.81
C GLN A 81 16.43 -10.17 -4.64
N ALA A 82 15.55 -10.48 -5.60
CA ALA A 82 15.75 -11.61 -6.51
C ALA A 82 16.97 -11.44 -7.43
N GLN A 83 17.19 -10.24 -7.98
CA GLN A 83 18.35 -9.97 -8.85
C GLN A 83 19.70 -9.97 -8.12
N SER A 84 19.71 -9.71 -6.81
CA SER A 84 20.94 -9.77 -6.02
C SER A 84 21.44 -11.20 -5.81
N LYS A 85 20.55 -12.20 -5.95
CA LYS A 85 20.90 -13.62 -5.83
C LYS A 85 21.42 -14.22 -7.14
N GLU A 86 20.96 -13.69 -8.29
CA GLU A 86 21.29 -14.21 -9.62
C GLU A 86 22.57 -13.60 -10.21
N ARG A 87 23.01 -12.43 -9.72
CA ARG A 87 24.24 -11.76 -10.17
C ARG A 87 25.51 -12.21 -9.43
N SER A 88 25.39 -13.17 -8.52
CA SER A 88 26.49 -13.76 -7.75
C SER A 88 26.70 -15.25 -8.07
N SER A 89 26.20 -15.73 -9.21
CA SER A 89 26.47 -17.08 -9.73
C SER A 89 27.21 -17.02 -11.05
#